data_AF-A0AB33UA41-F1
#
_entry.id   AF-A0AB33UA41-F1
#
_cell.length_a   1.000
_cell.length_b   1.000
_cell.length_c   1.000
_cell.angle_alpha   90.00
_cell.angle_beta   90.00
_cell.angle_gamma   90.00
#
_symmetry.space_group_name_H-M   'P 1'
#
loop_
_entity.id
_entity.type
_entity.pdbx_description
1 polymer ?
#
loop_
_entity_poly.entity_id
_entity_poly.type
_entity_poly.pdbx_seq_one_letter_code
_entity_poly.pdbx_strand_id
1 'polypeptide(L)' 'MVWIVAKKNKKGRGRKYHYKRSFDTWQEARVYQQDLWNKGIVAEMWEEKDE' A
#
# COMPACT_ATOMS: atom_id res chain seq x y z
N MET A 1 4.95 1.48 -13.82
CA MET A 1 4.20 2.18 -12.74
C MET A 1 4.21 1.30 -11.50
N VAL A 2 4.37 1.85 -10.28
CA VAL A 2 4.43 1.05 -9.03
C VAL A 2 3.10 1.13 -8.30
N TRP A 3 2.54 -0.01 -7.91
CA TRP A 3 1.35 -0.07 -7.08
C TRP A 3 1.69 -0.41 -5.64
N ILE A 4 0.99 0.26 -4.74
CA ILE A 4 0.95 -0.09 -3.33
C ILE A 4 -0.47 -0.48 -2.97
N VAL A 5 -0.61 -1.65 -2.36
CA VAL A 5 -1.85 -2.07 -1.70
C VAL A 5 -1.61 -2.24 -0.22
N ALA A 6 -2.20 -1.32 0.55
CA ALA A 6 -2.22 -1.42 2.01
C ALA A 6 -3.45 -2.21 2.47
N LYS A 7 -3.22 -3.25 3.27
CA LYS A 7 -4.29 -4.04 3.88
C LYS A 7 -4.37 -3.68 5.36
N LYS A 8 -5.44 -3.00 5.77
CA LYS A 8 -5.70 -2.75 7.18
C LYS A 8 -6.67 -3.80 7.72
N ASN A 9 -6.14 -4.76 8.48
CA ASN A 9 -6.96 -5.70 9.25
C ASN A 9 -7.45 -5.00 10.52
N LYS A 10 -8.71 -4.55 10.54
CA LYS A 10 -9.35 -4.15 11.80
C LYS A 10 -9.66 -5.42 12.59
N LYS A 11 -9.20 -5.52 13.84
CA LYS A 11 -9.66 -6.54 14.80
C LYS A 11 -11.13 -6.24 15.16
N GLY A 12 -12.06 -6.71 14.35
CA GLY A 12 -13.51 -6.54 14.55
C GLY A 12 -14.30 -6.74 13.26
N ARG A 13 -15.64 -6.87 13.37
CA ARG A 13 -16.65 -7.07 12.29
C ARG A 13 -16.66 -6.01 11.15
N GLY A 14 -15.59 -5.24 10.96
CA GLY A 14 -15.48 -4.15 10.00
C GLY A 14 -14.66 -4.54 8.75
N ARG A 15 -15.15 -4.10 7.59
CA ARG A 15 -14.56 -4.28 6.25
C ARG A 15 -13.04 -4.07 6.24
N LYS A 16 -12.34 -4.95 5.50
CA LYS A 16 -10.93 -4.79 5.12
C LYS A 16 -10.84 -3.55 4.23
N TYR A 17 -10.07 -2.54 4.65
CA TYR A 17 -9.76 -1.42 3.79
C TYR A 17 -8.53 -1.79 2.94
N HIS A 18 -8.72 -1.75 1.62
CA HIS A 18 -7.66 -1.88 0.63
C HIS A 18 -7.34 -0.47 0.13
N TYR A 19 -6.20 0.08 0.53
CA TYR A 19 -5.71 1.34 -0.05
C TYR A 19 -4.86 0.96 -1.27
N LYS A 20 -5.41 1.11 -2.48
CA LYS A 20 -4.64 0.95 -3.74
C LYS A 20 -4.21 2.35 -4.19
N ARG A 21 -2.90 2.56 -4.37
CA ARG A 21 -2.35 3.80 -4.91
C ARG A 21 -1.22 3.46 -5.89
N SER A 22 -1.23 4.10 -7.05
CA SER A 22 -0.13 4.04 -8.00
C SER A 22 0.85 5.19 -7.75
N PHE A 23 2.11 4.95 -8.07
CA PHE A 23 3.21 5.89 -8.02
C PHE A 23 4.04 5.76 -9.29
N ASP A 24 4.62 6.86 -9.71
CA ASP A 24 5.49 6.90 -10.88
C ASP A 24 6.85 6.28 -10.57
N THR A 25 7.30 6.39 -9.32
CA THR A 25 8.60 5.89 -8.87
C THR A 25 8.53 5.00 -7.63
N TRP A 26 9.51 4.10 -7.49
CA TRP A 26 9.70 3.31 -6.26
C TRP A 26 10.02 4.16 -5.04
N GLN A 27 10.64 5.32 -5.23
CA GLN A 27 11.04 6.18 -4.12
C GLN A 27 9.81 6.77 -3.42
N GLU A 28 8.86 7.29 -4.19
CA GLU A 28 7.59 7.81 -3.65
C GLU A 28 6.76 6.69 -3.03
N ALA A 29 6.71 5.53 -3.70
CA ALA A 29 6.08 4.33 -3.19
C ALA A 29 6.64 3.95 -1.80
N ARG A 30 7.97 3.94 -1.65
CA ARG A 30 8.63 3.57 -0.39
C ARG A 30 8.37 4.57 0.74
N VAL A 31 8.34 5.87 0.45
CA VAL A 31 7.95 6.92 1.42
C VAL A 31 6.52 6.67 1.91
N TYR A 32 5.60 6.36 1.00
CA TYR A 32 4.22 6.05 1.35
C TYR A 32 4.09 4.74 2.16
N GLN A 33 4.86 3.71 1.82
CA GLN A 33 4.91 2.47 2.59
C GLN A 33 5.39 2.72 4.03
N GLN A 34 6.39 3.58 4.21
CA GLN A 34 6.91 3.93 5.54
C GLN A 34 5.90 4.71 6.37
N ASP A 35 5.18 5.67 5.77
CA ASP A 35 4.08 6.38 6.44
C ASP A 35 2.96 5.42 6.87
N LEU A 36 2.62 4.44 6.03
CA LEU A 36 1.65 3.40 6.37
C LEU A 36 2.15 2.49 7.51
N TRP A 37 3.43 2.14 7.50
CA TRP A 37 4.05 1.36 8.58
C TRP A 37 3.98 2.11 9.93
N ASN A 38 4.28 3.41 9.93
CA ASN A 38 4.14 4.26 11.12
C ASN A 38 2.69 4.31 11.65
N LYS A 39 1.70 4.12 10.78
CA LYS A 39 0.26 4.03 11.12
C LYS A 39 -0.17 2.60 11.51
N GLY A 40 0.76 1.65 11.58
CA GLY A 40 0.50 0.24 11.89
C GLY A 40 -0.21 -0.51 10.76
N ILE A 41 -0.06 -0.06 9.51
CA ILE A 41 -0.67 -0.65 8.33
C ILE A 41 0.40 -1.34 7.49
N VAL A 42 0.21 -2.63 7.23
CA VAL A 42 1.09 -3.40 6.34
C VAL A 42 0.67 -3.13 4.90
N ALA A 43 1.64 -2.73 4.07
CA ALA A 43 1.48 -2.49 2.65
C ALA A 43 2.41 -3.36 1.82
N GLU A 44 1.83 -3.99 0.81
CA GLU A 44 2.54 -4.73 -0.24
C GLU A 44 2.73 -3.81 -1.44
N MET A 45 3.91 -3.85 -2.06
CA MET A 45 4.26 -3.05 -3.24
C MET A 45 4.64 -3.97 -4.40
N TRP A 46 4.21 -3.64 -5.61
CA TRP A 46 4.62 -4.35 -6.83
C TRP A 46 4.63 -3.40 -8.03
N GLU A 47 5.49 -3.67 -8.99
CA GLU A 47 5.44 -3.01 -10.29
C GLU A 47 4.36 -3.63 -11.16
N GLU A 48 3.55 -2.79 -11.79
CA GLU A 48 2.83 -3.23 -12.98
C GLU A 48 3.85 -3.31 -14.11
N LYS A 49 4.11 -4.53 -14.59
CA LYS A 49 4.68 -4.70 -15.92
C LYS A 49 3.51 -4.53 -16.89
N ASP A 50 3.51 -3.41 -17.60
CA ASP A 50 2.73 -3.28 -18.83
C ASP A 50 3.19 -4.40 -19.77
N GLU A 51 2.33 -5.39 -19.98
CA GLU A 51 2.46 -6.44 -21.00
C GLU A 51 1.60 -6.08 -22.21
#